data_AF-A0A7Y3U774-F1
#
_entry.id   AF-A0A7Y3U774-F1
#
_cell.length_a   1.000
_cell.length_b   1.000
_cell.length_c   1.000
_cell.angle_alpha   90.00
_cell.angle_beta   90.00
_cell.angle_gamma   90.00
#
_symmetry.space_group_name_H-M   'P 1'
#
loop_
_entity.id
_entity.type
_entity.pdbx_description
1 polymer ?
#
loop_
_entity_poly.entity_id
_entity_poly.type
_entity_poly.pdbx_seq_one_letter_code
_entity_poly.pdbx_strand_id
1 'polypeptide(L)'
;MPESPATLRRVITILAMICVIASITIRITGPSDIHDQTQPKTLSYTTDILTHSTDLDHWILPSIQQREPATKPPLYNWLAVPFVAVFGHQSIVAHKAPSLLTWLALIVILYRLGHHIDPAFRLTGPLAVIAFVTNYAWFKLGYLARPDGLLTLWLVIGWAAATALSDPSRTRPRFPAADHVGSHRAGSAHQGTAGSPHSGLCRAPALHHQPRFKRA
;
A
#
# COMPACT_ATOMS: atom_id res chain seq x y z
N MET A 1 9.48 32.79 -11.26
CA MET A 1 8.44 32.90 -10.21
C MET A 1 8.47 31.61 -9.41
N PRO A 2 8.58 31.64 -8.07
CA PRO A 2 8.55 30.41 -7.28
C PRO A 2 7.13 29.85 -7.32
N GLU A 3 6.93 28.77 -8.08
CA GLU A 3 5.69 27.99 -8.05
C GLU A 3 5.40 27.57 -6.62
N SER A 4 4.19 27.83 -6.13
CA SER A 4 3.82 27.41 -4.77
C SER A 4 3.95 25.88 -4.66
N PRO A 5 4.44 25.32 -3.54
CA PRO A 5 4.56 23.87 -3.37
C PRO A 5 3.22 23.15 -3.54
N ALA A 6 2.11 23.85 -3.30
CA ALA A 6 0.76 23.35 -3.57
C ALA A 6 0.45 23.21 -5.07
N THR A 7 0.90 24.14 -5.92
CA THR A 7 0.74 24.07 -7.37
C THR A 7 1.50 22.87 -7.93
N LEU A 8 2.77 22.71 -7.55
CA LEU A 8 3.60 21.59 -8.00
C LEU A 8 2.97 20.24 -7.63
N ARG A 9 2.49 20.10 -6.39
CA ARG A 9 1.80 18.88 -5.94
C ARG A 9 0.56 18.57 -6.77
N ARG A 10 -0.27 19.59 -7.07
CA ARG A 10 -1.48 19.42 -7.90
C ARG A 10 -1.10 18.95 -9.30
N VAL A 11 -0.12 19.58 -9.93
CA VAL A 11 0.35 19.21 -11.27
C VAL A 11 0.85 17.76 -11.30
N ILE A 12 1.69 17.36 -10.34
CA ILE A 12 2.22 15.99 -10.29
C ILE A 12 1.10 14.97 -10.01
N THR A 13 0.11 15.33 -9.17
CA THR A 13 -1.04 14.45 -8.91
C THR A 13 -1.91 14.29 -10.15
N ILE A 14 -2.18 15.37 -10.89
CA ILE A 14 -2.91 15.32 -12.16
C ILE A 14 -2.15 14.46 -13.17
N LEU A 15 -0.83 14.64 -13.28
CA LEU A 15 0.01 13.83 -14.14
C LEU A 15 -0.06 12.34 -13.77
N ALA A 16 0.00 12.01 -12.48
CA ALA A 16 -0.15 10.63 -12.01
C ALA A 16 -1.51 10.03 -12.42
N MET A 17 -2.60 10.79 -12.27
CA MET A 17 -3.94 10.36 -12.69
C MET A 17 -4.02 10.15 -14.20
N ILE A 18 -3.43 11.06 -15.00
CA ILE A 18 -3.36 10.90 -16.45
C ILE A 18 -2.60 9.62 -16.83
N CYS A 19 -1.46 9.35 -16.20
CA CYS A 19 -0.70 8.12 -16.44
C CYS A 19 -1.51 6.87 -16.09
N VAL A 20 -2.20 6.84 -14.95
CA VAL A 20 -3.06 5.72 -14.55
C VAL A 20 -4.17 5.49 -15.57
N ILE A 21 -4.90 6.55 -15.95
CA ILE A 21 -5.99 6.48 -16.91
C ILE A 21 -5.46 6.01 -18.27
N ALA A 22 -4.37 6.59 -18.76
CA ALA A 22 -3.75 6.21 -20.02
C ALA A 22 -3.33 4.73 -20.00
N SER A 23 -2.71 4.25 -18.92
CA SER A 23 -2.33 2.85 -18.77
C SER A 23 -3.53 1.89 -18.83
N ILE A 24 -4.62 2.22 -18.12
CA ILE A 24 -5.85 1.43 -18.15
C ILE A 24 -6.45 1.41 -19.56
N THR A 25 -6.59 2.59 -20.18
CA THR A 25 -7.15 2.73 -21.52
C THR A 25 -6.36 1.92 -22.53
N ILE A 26 -5.03 2.07 -22.57
CA ILE A 26 -4.14 1.31 -23.48
C ILE A 26 -4.30 -0.21 -23.27
N ARG A 27 -4.49 -0.66 -22.03
CA ARG A 27 -4.66 -2.10 -21.74
C ARG A 27 -6.03 -2.63 -22.11
N ILE A 28 -7.09 -1.85 -21.93
CA ILE A 28 -8.44 -2.25 -22.30
C ILE A 28 -8.61 -2.25 -23.82
N THR A 29 -8.07 -1.25 -24.53
CA THR A 29 -8.20 -1.11 -25.98
C THR A 29 -7.12 -1.83 -26.77
N GLY A 30 -6.03 -2.25 -26.13
CA GLY A 30 -4.92 -2.93 -26.77
C GLY A 30 -5.22 -4.41 -27.08
N PRO A 31 -4.36 -5.07 -27.87
CA PRO A 31 -4.49 -6.49 -28.17
C PRO A 31 -4.54 -7.35 -26.90
N SER A 32 -5.39 -8.37 -26.89
CA SER A 32 -5.53 -9.25 -25.73
C SER A 32 -4.50 -10.38 -25.74
N ASP A 33 -3.63 -10.40 -24.73
CA ASP A 33 -2.68 -11.49 -24.50
C ASP A 33 -3.31 -12.72 -23.82
N ILE A 34 -4.63 -12.92 -23.88
CA ILE A 34 -5.32 -13.91 -23.02
C ILE A 34 -4.93 -15.36 -23.33
N HIS A 35 -4.48 -15.64 -24.55
CA HIS A 35 -4.00 -16.95 -24.96
C HIS A 35 -2.50 -17.16 -24.70
N ASP A 36 -1.81 -16.17 -24.10
CA ASP A 36 -0.37 -16.26 -23.85
C ASP A 36 -0.04 -17.00 -22.53
N GLN A 37 0.97 -17.87 -22.61
CA GLN A 37 1.55 -18.63 -21.50
C GLN A 37 0.51 -19.42 -20.67
N THR A 38 0.39 -19.12 -19.38
CA THR A 38 -0.38 -19.89 -18.40
C THR A 38 -1.79 -19.34 -18.16
N GLN A 39 -2.19 -18.26 -18.84
CA GLN A 39 -3.51 -17.65 -18.69
C GLN A 39 -4.67 -18.56 -19.14
N PRO A 40 -4.56 -19.33 -20.25
CA PRO A 40 -5.61 -20.26 -20.64
C PRO A 40 -5.95 -21.26 -19.53
N LYS A 41 -4.95 -21.72 -18.78
CA LYS A 41 -5.16 -22.62 -17.63
C LYS A 41 -5.94 -21.92 -16.52
N THR A 42 -5.58 -20.67 -16.19
CA THR A 42 -6.33 -19.87 -15.20
C THR A 42 -7.79 -19.71 -15.62
N LEU A 43 -8.05 -19.41 -16.89
CA LEU A 43 -9.40 -19.29 -17.43
C LEU A 43 -10.18 -20.60 -17.30
N SER A 44 -9.59 -21.72 -17.71
CA SER A 44 -10.24 -23.02 -17.65
C SER A 44 -10.61 -23.42 -16.23
N TYR A 45 -9.77 -23.11 -15.23
CA TYR A 45 -10.09 -23.35 -13.83
C TYR A 45 -11.26 -22.47 -13.35
N THR A 46 -11.31 -21.20 -13.74
CA THR A 46 -12.45 -20.33 -13.39
C THR A 46 -13.75 -20.83 -14.01
N THR A 47 -13.70 -21.29 -15.26
CA THR A 47 -14.88 -21.86 -15.92
C THR A 47 -15.29 -23.18 -15.29
N ASP A 48 -14.34 -24.03 -14.89
CA ASP A 48 -14.62 -25.31 -14.21
C ASP A 48 -15.38 -25.11 -12.89
N ILE A 49 -14.94 -24.15 -12.07
CA ILE A 49 -15.65 -23.77 -10.83
C ILE A 49 -17.07 -23.30 -11.13
N LEU A 50 -17.26 -22.51 -12.19
CA LEU A 50 -18.58 -21.98 -12.54
C LEU A 50 -19.53 -23.07 -13.06
N THR A 51 -19.05 -23.95 -13.93
CA THR A 51 -19.86 -25.02 -14.52
C THR A 51 -20.25 -26.09 -13.49
N HIS A 52 -19.40 -26.32 -12.49
CA HIS A 52 -19.63 -27.28 -11.40
C HIS A 52 -19.88 -26.55 -10.06
N SER A 53 -20.51 -25.37 -10.10
CA SER A 53 -20.64 -24.50 -8.94
C SER A 53 -21.40 -25.10 -7.75
N THR A 54 -22.21 -26.14 -7.98
CA THR A 54 -22.91 -26.92 -6.94
C THR A 54 -21.99 -27.81 -6.11
N ASP A 55 -20.83 -28.20 -6.66
CA ASP A 55 -19.92 -29.17 -6.05
C ASP A 55 -18.72 -28.44 -5.42
N LEU A 56 -18.62 -28.53 -4.10
CA LEU A 56 -17.52 -27.93 -3.32
C LEU A 56 -16.13 -28.39 -3.76
N ASP A 57 -16.03 -29.59 -4.33
CA ASP A 57 -14.76 -30.19 -4.76
C ASP A 57 -14.08 -29.33 -5.83
N HIS A 58 -14.85 -28.76 -6.78
CA HIS A 58 -14.32 -27.91 -7.84
C HIS A 58 -13.86 -26.54 -7.33
N TRP A 59 -14.45 -26.05 -6.23
CA TRP A 59 -13.97 -24.86 -5.55
C TRP A 59 -12.61 -25.08 -4.89
N ILE A 60 -12.36 -26.27 -4.33
CA ILE A 60 -11.10 -26.58 -3.64
C ILE A 60 -10.00 -26.94 -4.65
N LEU A 61 -10.29 -27.83 -5.60
CA LEU A 61 -9.33 -28.35 -6.56
C LEU A 61 -9.88 -28.29 -7.99
N PRO A 62 -9.91 -27.10 -8.61
CA PRO A 62 -10.35 -26.97 -9.99
C PRO A 62 -9.41 -27.72 -10.93
N SER A 63 -9.96 -28.24 -12.03
CA SER A 63 -9.21 -29.08 -12.96
C SER A 63 -9.43 -28.67 -14.43
N ILE A 64 -8.44 -28.92 -15.27
CA ILE A 64 -8.59 -28.77 -16.72
C ILE A 64 -9.20 -30.06 -17.26
N GLN A 65 -10.43 -29.96 -17.76
CA GLN A 65 -11.15 -31.08 -18.39
C GLN A 65 -11.15 -32.36 -17.53
N GLN A 66 -11.22 -32.23 -16.19
CA GLN A 66 -11.19 -33.35 -15.24
C GLN A 66 -9.93 -34.23 -15.31
N ARG A 67 -8.84 -33.75 -15.92
CA ARG A 67 -7.60 -34.52 -16.10
C ARG A 67 -6.41 -33.96 -15.33
N GLU A 68 -6.23 -32.65 -15.37
CA GLU A 68 -5.11 -31.98 -14.70
C GLU A 68 -5.61 -31.09 -13.57
N PRO A 69 -5.35 -31.43 -12.29
CA PRO A 69 -5.70 -30.55 -11.18
C PRO A 69 -4.84 -29.28 -11.19
N ALA A 70 -5.39 -28.19 -10.67
CA ALA A 70 -4.67 -26.94 -10.54
C ALA A 70 -3.40 -27.08 -9.67
N THR A 71 -2.27 -26.65 -10.20
CA THR A 71 -0.97 -26.64 -9.49
C THR A 71 -0.75 -25.39 -8.65
N LYS A 72 -1.64 -24.41 -8.75
CA LYS A 72 -1.60 -23.13 -8.03
C LYS A 72 -2.83 -23.02 -7.13
N PRO A 73 -2.74 -22.31 -5.99
CA PRO A 73 -3.90 -22.11 -5.11
C PRO A 73 -5.04 -21.39 -5.86
N PRO A 74 -6.31 -21.80 -5.65
CA PRO A 74 -7.46 -21.31 -6.42
C PRO A 74 -7.93 -19.89 -6.04
N LEU A 75 -7.19 -19.18 -5.17
CA LEU A 75 -7.58 -17.85 -4.68
C LEU A 75 -7.87 -16.86 -5.83
N TYR A 76 -7.04 -16.86 -6.88
CA TYR A 76 -7.29 -16.00 -8.04
C TYR A 76 -8.61 -16.37 -8.73
N ASN A 77 -8.88 -17.67 -8.89
CA ASN A 77 -10.09 -18.17 -9.52
C ASN A 77 -11.33 -17.85 -8.70
N TRP A 78 -11.28 -18.01 -7.36
CA TRP A 78 -12.38 -17.61 -6.47
C TRP A 78 -12.76 -16.14 -6.62
N LEU A 79 -11.76 -15.27 -6.78
CA LEU A 79 -12.01 -13.85 -7.02
C LEU A 79 -12.53 -13.59 -8.43
N ALA A 80 -12.13 -14.37 -9.43
CA ALA A 80 -12.58 -14.21 -10.82
C ALA A 80 -14.02 -14.69 -11.06
N VAL A 81 -14.43 -15.79 -10.41
CA VAL A 81 -15.75 -16.42 -10.52
C VAL A 81 -16.91 -15.42 -10.47
N PRO A 82 -17.05 -14.53 -9.47
CA PRO A 82 -18.18 -13.60 -9.41
C PRO A 82 -18.22 -12.62 -10.60
N PHE A 83 -17.06 -12.16 -11.09
CA PHE A 83 -17.02 -11.28 -12.27
C PHE A 83 -17.44 -12.03 -13.52
N VAL A 84 -16.96 -13.26 -13.69
CA VAL A 84 -17.30 -14.08 -14.86
C VAL A 84 -18.76 -14.54 -14.83
N ALA A 85 -19.32 -14.79 -13.64
CA ALA A 85 -20.75 -15.08 -13.48
C ALA A 85 -21.63 -13.90 -13.93
N VAL A 86 -21.23 -12.66 -13.62
CA VAL A 86 -22.01 -11.46 -13.93
C VAL A 86 -21.82 -11.00 -15.38
N PHE A 87 -20.58 -10.99 -15.88
CA PHE A 87 -20.22 -10.46 -17.21
C PHE A 87 -20.15 -11.53 -18.31
N GLY A 88 -20.29 -12.80 -17.95
CA GLY A 88 -20.29 -13.93 -18.85
C GLY A 88 -18.92 -14.58 -19.09
N HIS A 89 -18.95 -15.87 -19.43
CA HIS A 89 -17.77 -16.73 -19.63
C HIS A 89 -16.81 -16.23 -20.72
N GLN A 90 -17.33 -15.54 -21.74
CA GLN A 90 -16.57 -15.03 -22.88
C GLN A 90 -15.91 -13.66 -22.61
N SER A 91 -16.20 -13.04 -21.46
CA SER A 91 -15.68 -11.72 -21.13
C SER A 91 -14.21 -11.79 -20.68
N ILE A 92 -13.31 -11.40 -21.59
CA ILE A 92 -11.86 -11.28 -21.34
C ILE A 92 -11.57 -10.38 -20.14
N VAL A 93 -12.31 -9.28 -20.01
CA VAL A 93 -12.13 -8.30 -18.94
C VAL A 93 -12.54 -8.90 -17.59
N ALA A 94 -13.60 -9.71 -17.56
CA ALA A 94 -14.07 -10.35 -16.33
C ALA A 94 -13.01 -11.30 -15.73
N HIS A 95 -12.35 -12.11 -16.57
CA HIS A 95 -11.26 -12.98 -16.12
C HIS A 95 -10.01 -12.22 -15.64
N LYS A 96 -9.83 -10.98 -16.11
CA LYS A 96 -8.71 -10.10 -15.73
C LYS A 96 -9.06 -9.16 -14.57
N ALA A 97 -10.31 -9.10 -14.15
CA ALA A 97 -10.79 -8.18 -13.12
C ALA A 97 -10.00 -8.30 -11.80
N PRO A 98 -9.66 -9.50 -11.28
CA PRO A 98 -8.86 -9.59 -10.05
C PRO A 98 -7.48 -8.94 -10.18
N SER A 99 -6.80 -9.09 -11.33
CA SER A 99 -5.51 -8.43 -11.58
C SER A 99 -5.64 -6.91 -11.67
N LEU A 100 -6.68 -6.42 -12.35
CA LEU A 100 -6.98 -4.99 -12.44
C LEU A 100 -7.23 -4.39 -11.06
N LEU A 101 -8.09 -5.02 -10.26
CA LEU A 101 -8.39 -4.58 -8.90
C LEU A 101 -7.13 -4.60 -8.01
N THR A 102 -6.29 -5.62 -8.19
CA THR A 102 -5.02 -5.72 -7.50
C THR A 102 -4.09 -4.56 -7.83
N TRP A 103 -3.95 -4.25 -9.12
CA TRP A 103 -3.11 -3.17 -9.60
C TRP A 103 -3.59 -1.80 -9.08
N LEU A 104 -4.92 -1.57 -9.10
CA LEU A 104 -5.54 -0.38 -8.51
C LEU A 104 -5.31 -0.29 -6.99
N ALA A 105 -5.46 -1.40 -6.26
CA ALA A 105 -5.21 -1.45 -4.82
C ALA A 105 -3.74 -1.10 -4.51
N LEU A 106 -2.78 -1.65 -5.27
CA LEU A 106 -1.36 -1.31 -5.12
C LEU A 106 -1.09 0.18 -5.38
N ILE A 107 -1.71 0.79 -6.39
CA ILE A 107 -1.61 2.24 -6.66
C ILE A 107 -2.09 3.04 -5.44
N VAL A 108 -3.23 2.68 -4.85
CA VAL A 108 -3.76 3.35 -3.66
C VAL A 108 -2.81 3.21 -2.48
N ILE A 109 -2.28 2.00 -2.25
CA ILE A 109 -1.32 1.75 -1.17
C ILE A 109 -0.05 2.59 -1.36
N LEU A 110 0.54 2.60 -2.57
CA LEU A 110 1.74 3.37 -2.88
C LEU A 110 1.51 4.87 -2.70
N TYR A 111 0.37 5.37 -3.17
CA TYR A 111 0.00 6.78 -2.98
C TYR A 111 -0.05 7.13 -1.49
N ARG A 112 -0.76 6.33 -0.69
CA ARG A 112 -0.89 6.56 0.77
C ARG A 112 0.43 6.41 1.52
N LEU A 113 1.22 5.41 1.16
CA LEU A 113 2.53 5.17 1.75
C LEU A 113 3.49 6.33 1.47
N GLY A 114 3.53 6.84 0.25
CA GLY A 114 4.35 8.01 -0.07
C GLY A 114 3.92 9.28 0.67
N HIS A 115 2.62 9.45 0.94
CA HIS A 115 2.13 10.54 1.80
C HIS A 115 2.54 10.37 3.27
N HIS A 116 2.69 9.13 3.74
CA HIS A 116 3.14 8.84 5.09
C HIS A 116 4.63 9.08 5.27
N ILE A 117 5.44 8.74 4.25
CA ILE A 117 6.90 8.94 4.26
C ILE A 117 7.28 10.42 4.14
N ASP A 118 6.59 11.17 3.27
CA ASP A 118 6.81 12.61 3.07
C ASP A 118 5.54 13.40 3.40
N PRO A 119 5.27 13.65 4.70
CA PRO A 119 4.10 14.39 5.12
C PRO A 119 4.18 15.89 4.80
N ALA A 120 5.39 16.43 4.63
CA ALA A 120 5.66 17.84 4.43
C ALA A 120 5.35 18.31 3.01
N PHE A 121 5.93 17.65 2.00
CA PHE A 121 5.74 18.04 0.60
C PHE A 121 4.67 17.20 -0.10
N ARG A 122 4.44 15.96 0.37
CA ARG A 122 3.44 15.01 -0.18
C ARG A 122 3.64 14.73 -1.67
N LEU A 123 4.88 14.82 -2.15
CA LEU A 123 5.22 14.59 -3.56
C LEU A 123 5.58 13.13 -3.81
N THR A 124 6.10 12.44 -2.79
CA THR A 124 6.53 11.03 -2.90
C THR A 124 5.40 10.10 -3.31
N GLY A 125 4.17 10.33 -2.84
CA GLY A 125 3.00 9.53 -3.19
C GLY A 125 2.72 9.49 -4.70
N PRO A 126 2.38 10.62 -5.35
CA PRO A 126 2.09 10.63 -6.78
C PRO A 126 3.31 10.29 -7.64
N LEU A 127 4.55 10.62 -7.22
CA LEU A 127 5.76 10.20 -7.93
C LEU A 127 5.94 8.67 -7.90
N ALA A 128 5.68 8.03 -6.76
CA ALA A 128 5.72 6.56 -6.66
C ALA A 128 4.67 5.92 -7.56
N VAL A 129 3.47 6.50 -7.65
CA VAL A 129 2.42 6.05 -8.59
C VAL A 129 2.90 6.16 -10.03
N ILE A 130 3.45 7.31 -10.45
CA ILE A 130 4.00 7.49 -11.81
C ILE A 130 5.06 6.44 -12.11
N ALA A 131 6.02 6.24 -11.20
CA ALA A 131 7.08 5.25 -11.38
C ALA A 131 6.52 3.82 -11.48
N PHE A 132 5.50 3.49 -10.70
CA PHE A 132 4.86 2.18 -10.72
C PHE A 132 4.07 1.92 -12.01
N VAL A 133 3.26 2.87 -12.48
CA VAL A 133 2.41 2.66 -13.68
C VAL A 133 3.19 2.73 -14.98
N THR A 134 4.32 3.46 -15.00
CA THR A 134 5.22 3.52 -16.15
C THR A 134 6.19 2.33 -16.20
N ASN A 135 6.32 1.57 -15.11
CA ASN A 135 7.10 0.33 -15.10
C ASN A 135 6.43 -0.73 -15.98
N TYR A 136 7.14 -1.16 -17.04
CA TYR A 136 6.62 -2.12 -18.01
C TYR A 136 6.14 -3.44 -17.39
N ALA A 137 6.84 -3.97 -16.39
CA ALA A 137 6.48 -5.24 -15.77
C ALA A 137 5.11 -5.14 -15.08
N TRP A 138 4.89 -4.07 -14.30
CA TRP A 138 3.62 -3.81 -13.62
C TRP A 138 2.51 -3.40 -14.57
N PHE A 139 2.86 -2.61 -15.58
CA PHE A 139 1.96 -2.26 -16.66
C PHE A 139 1.42 -3.50 -17.38
N LYS A 140 2.24 -4.55 -17.55
CA LYS A 140 1.81 -5.84 -18.12
C LYS A 140 1.04 -6.68 -17.11
N LEU A 141 1.61 -6.92 -15.94
CA LEU A 141 1.02 -7.79 -14.92
C LEU A 141 -0.35 -7.31 -14.43
N GLY A 142 -0.59 -6.00 -14.39
CA GLY A 142 -1.89 -5.43 -13.99
C GLY A 142 -3.06 -5.83 -14.89
N TYR A 143 -2.80 -6.37 -16.09
CA TYR A 143 -3.84 -6.79 -17.03
C TYR A 143 -3.69 -8.24 -17.54
N LEU A 144 -2.81 -9.04 -16.92
CA LEU A 144 -2.72 -10.48 -17.21
C LEU A 144 -3.56 -11.26 -16.21
N ALA A 145 -4.27 -12.29 -16.65
CA ALA A 145 -5.06 -13.15 -15.77
C ALA A 145 -4.16 -14.12 -14.98
N ARG A 146 -3.39 -13.57 -14.03
CA ARG A 146 -2.34 -14.27 -13.28
C ARG A 146 -2.36 -13.94 -11.79
N PRO A 147 -1.99 -14.90 -10.94
CA PRO A 147 -1.96 -14.71 -9.50
C PRO A 147 -0.79 -13.86 -8.99
N ASP A 148 0.23 -13.56 -9.82
CA ASP A 148 1.48 -12.92 -9.37
C ASP A 148 1.26 -11.51 -8.78
N GLY A 149 0.40 -10.72 -9.43
CA GLY A 149 -0.01 -9.42 -8.92
C GLY A 149 -0.71 -9.54 -7.57
N LEU A 150 -1.66 -10.48 -7.47
CA LEU A 150 -2.47 -10.72 -6.26
C LEU A 150 -1.59 -11.17 -5.09
N LEU A 151 -0.64 -12.07 -5.33
CA LEU A 151 0.37 -12.47 -4.35
C LEU A 151 1.14 -11.25 -3.84
N THR A 152 1.58 -10.38 -4.74
CA THR A 152 2.35 -9.19 -4.36
C THR A 152 1.52 -8.24 -3.51
N LEU A 153 0.24 -8.03 -3.83
CA LEU A 153 -0.65 -7.24 -2.98
C LEU A 153 -0.76 -7.80 -1.56
N TRP A 154 -0.95 -9.11 -1.42
CA TRP A 154 -1.00 -9.74 -0.09
C TRP A 154 0.32 -9.62 0.67
N LEU A 155 1.46 -9.72 -0.01
CA LEU A 155 2.77 -9.49 0.60
C LEU A 155 2.93 -8.04 1.08
N VAL A 156 2.49 -7.07 0.28
CA VAL A 156 2.52 -5.64 0.67
C VAL A 156 1.59 -5.36 1.85
N ILE A 157 0.38 -5.94 1.86
CA ILE A 157 -0.55 -5.83 3.00
C ILE A 157 0.06 -6.46 4.25
N GLY A 158 0.62 -7.67 4.14
CA GLY A 158 1.27 -8.37 5.24
C GLY A 158 2.45 -7.56 5.80
N TRP A 159 3.30 -7.01 4.94
CA TRP A 159 4.39 -6.13 5.34
C TRP A 159 3.88 -4.86 6.05
N ALA A 160 2.85 -4.21 5.51
CA ALA A 160 2.27 -3.01 6.12
C ALA A 160 1.66 -3.32 7.50
N ALA A 161 0.96 -4.44 7.64
CA ALA A 161 0.38 -4.89 8.90
C ALA A 161 1.47 -5.23 9.93
N ALA A 162 2.49 -5.99 9.54
CA ALA A 162 3.62 -6.33 10.41
C ALA A 162 4.37 -5.08 10.90
N THR A 163 4.58 -4.10 10.00
CA THR A 163 5.21 -2.81 10.35
C THR A 163 4.35 -2.03 11.34
N ALA A 164 3.03 -2.00 11.14
CA ALA A 164 2.10 -1.31 12.04
C ALA A 164 1.99 -1.96 13.43
N LEU A 165 2.20 -3.28 13.54
CA LEU A 165 2.25 -4.00 14.81
C LEU A 165 3.58 -3.83 15.54
N SER A 166 4.66 -3.63 14.78
CA SER A 166 6.03 -3.47 15.33
C SER A 166 6.31 -2.05 15.86
N ASP A 167 5.41 -1.09 15.62
CA ASP A 167 5.57 0.29 16.05
C ASP A 167 5.56 0.42 17.59
N PRO A 168 6.70 0.74 18.24
CA PRO A 168 6.82 0.82 19.69
C PRO A 168 5.93 1.91 20.32
N SER A 169 5.52 2.90 19.52
CA SER A 169 4.64 3.97 20.00
C SER A 169 3.24 3.48 20.36
N ARG A 170 2.81 2.33 19.82
CA ARG A 170 1.51 1.70 20.11
C ARG A 170 1.54 0.71 21.27
N THR A 171 2.71 0.17 21.60
CA THR A 171 2.86 -0.86 22.64
C THR A 171 3.33 -0.34 23.99
N ARG A 172 3.69 0.95 24.11
CA ARG A 172 3.96 1.55 25.43
C ARG A 172 2.67 1.61 26.24
N PRO A 173 2.60 0.95 27.42
CA PRO A 173 1.51 1.17 28.35
C PRO A 173 1.46 2.68 28.64
N ARG A 174 0.31 3.32 28.38
CA ARG A 174 0.02 4.61 29.01
C ARG A 174 -0.13 4.31 30.49
N PHE A 175 0.98 4.26 31.21
CA PHE A 175 0.92 4.44 32.65
C PHE A 175 0.18 5.76 32.86
N PRO A 176 -0.92 5.76 33.64
CA PRO A 176 -1.51 7.00 34.10
C PRO A 176 -0.35 7.82 34.65
N ALA A 177 -0.16 9.03 34.10
CA ALA A 177 0.76 9.97 34.71
C ALA A 177 0.36 9.97 36.18
N ALA A 178 1.28 9.55 37.07
CA ALA A 178 0.99 9.49 38.49
C ALA A 178 0.50 10.88 38.86
N ASP A 179 -0.82 10.99 39.07
CA ASP A 179 -1.44 12.24 39.47
C ASP A 179 -0.67 12.69 40.69
N HIS A 180 -0.19 13.93 40.62
CA HIS A 180 0.53 14.60 41.69
C HIS A 180 -0.20 14.39 43.00
N VAL A 181 0.23 13.40 43.77
CA VAL A 181 -0.17 13.19 45.16
C VAL A 181 0.42 14.37 45.94
N GLY A 182 -0.45 15.33 46.21
CA GLY A 182 -0.38 16.19 47.39
C GLY A 182 0.84 17.12 47.47
N SER A 183 0.72 18.27 46.82
CA SER A 183 1.34 19.50 47.33
C SER A 183 0.75 19.83 48.71
N HIS A 184 1.35 19.35 49.79
CA HIS A 184 1.16 19.98 51.09
C HIS A 184 2.02 21.25 51.16
N ARG A 185 1.36 22.38 50.89
CA ARG A 185 1.79 23.71 51.33
C ARG A 185 2.05 23.66 52.84
N ALA A 186 3.29 23.92 53.23
CA ALA A 186 3.61 24.53 54.52
C ALA A 186 4.40 25.81 54.22
N GLY A 187 3.75 26.94 54.46
CA GLY A 187 4.40 28.24 54.39
C GLY A 187 5.28 28.46 55.62
N SER A 188 6.39 29.15 55.41
CA SER A 188 6.92 30.07 56.42
C SER A 188 7.75 31.14 55.73
N ALA A 189 7.39 32.38 56.02
CA ALA A 189 8.00 33.59 55.52
C ALA A 189 9.50 33.67 55.82
N HIS A 190 10.25 34.24 54.88
CA HIS A 190 11.36 35.11 55.23
C HIS A 190 11.54 36.19 54.16
N GLN A 191 11.15 37.42 54.52
CA GLN A 191 11.65 38.64 53.88
C GLN A 191 13.13 38.78 54.26
N GLY A 192 13.97 39.03 53.26
CA GLY A 192 15.40 39.29 53.40
C GLY A 192 15.89 40.09 52.20
N THR A 193 16.35 41.30 52.51
CA THR A 193 16.71 42.44 51.66
C THR A 193 17.88 42.25 50.69
N ALA A 194 17.76 42.96 49.54
CA ALA A 194 18.77 43.79 48.85
C ALA A 194 20.18 43.24 48.52
N GLY A 195 20.58 43.37 47.24
CA GLY A 195 22.01 43.40 46.87
C GLY A 195 22.39 43.15 45.40
N SER A 196 22.28 44.21 44.57
CA SER A 196 23.17 44.62 43.45
C SER A 196 23.46 43.71 42.21
N PRO A 197 23.72 44.32 41.02
CA PRO A 197 23.90 43.63 39.75
C PRO A 197 25.37 43.48 39.32
N HIS A 198 25.75 42.28 38.88
CA HIS A 198 26.96 42.03 38.07
C HIS A 198 26.60 40.95 37.05
N SER A 199 26.40 41.32 35.77
CA SER A 199 27.43 41.30 34.72
C SER A 199 28.09 39.94 34.51
N GLY A 200 27.80 39.32 33.37
CA GLY A 200 28.80 38.48 32.69
C GLY A 200 28.35 37.10 32.22
N LEU A 201 28.53 36.90 30.91
CA LEU A 201 28.96 35.67 30.24
C LEU A 201 27.90 34.65 29.78
N CYS A 202 27.52 34.83 28.51
CA CYS A 202 27.71 33.85 27.43
C CYS A 202 27.99 32.39 27.85
N ARG A 203 27.02 31.51 27.61
CA ARG A 203 27.30 30.13 27.21
C ARG A 203 26.36 29.70 26.08
N ALA A 204 26.97 29.53 24.91
CA ALA A 204 26.39 28.95 23.71
C ALA A 204 26.28 27.40 23.85
N PRO A 205 25.58 26.71 22.94
CA PRO A 205 24.84 25.49 23.22
C PRO A 205 25.69 24.22 23.17
N ALA A 206 25.33 23.25 24.00
CA ALA A 206 25.85 21.89 23.97
C ALA A 206 25.36 21.17 22.70
N LEU A 207 26.27 20.98 21.75
CA LEU A 207 26.15 20.05 20.62
C LEU A 207 26.10 18.62 21.16
N HIS A 208 24.90 18.04 21.21
CA HIS A 208 24.75 16.61 21.52
C HIS A 208 24.88 15.79 20.24
N HIS A 209 25.94 14.98 20.22
CA HIS A 209 26.26 13.91 19.28
C HIS A 209 25.04 13.10 18.79
N GLN A 210 24.85 13.03 17.46
CA GLN A 210 24.07 12.00 16.78
C GLN A 210 25.00 10.83 16.37
N PRO A 211 24.62 9.56 16.64
CA PRO A 211 25.43 8.41 16.25
C PRO A 211 25.27 8.04 14.77
N ARG A 212 26.42 7.73 14.13
CA ARG A 212 26.52 7.19 12.76
C ARG A 212 25.87 5.79 12.68
N PHE A 213 24.83 5.65 11.86
CA PHE A 213 24.41 4.34 11.36
C PHE A 213 25.45 3.82 10.34
N LYS A 214 26.13 2.72 10.68
CA LYS A 214 26.86 1.87 9.73
C LYS A 214 25.83 1.11 8.90
N ARG A 215 25.92 1.20 7.57
CA ARG A 215 25.25 0.28 6.64
C ARG A 215 26.08 -1.00 6.53
N ALA A 216 25.39 -2.14 6.62
CA ALA A 216 25.84 -3.40 6.05
C ALA A 216 25.27 -3.52 4.62
#